data_AF-A0A1M5AHV9-F1
#
_entry.id   AF-A0A1M5AHV9-F1
#
_cell.length_a   1.000
_cell.length_b   1.000
_cell.length_c   1.000
_cell.angle_alpha   90.00
_cell.angle_beta   90.00
_cell.angle_gamma   90.00
#
_symmetry.space_group_name_H-M   'P 1'
#
loop_
_entity.id
_entity.type
_entity.pdbx_description
1 polymer ?
#
loop_
_entity_poly.entity_id
_entity_poly.type
_entity_poly.pdbx_seq_one_letter_code
_entity_poly.pdbx_strand_id
1 'polypeptide(L)'
;MFQVEIRGLEEAQHPFYIIVYGIMQDGNEWLQSVARFVNTNQGGKVQFLEPDLKKMQQLENGIELINQVEQTILEEGRRLSADQS
;
A
#
# COMPACT_ATOMS: atom_id res chain seq x y z
N MET A 1 -9.08 5.80 15.07
CA MET A 1 -9.50 5.39 13.70
C MET A 1 -8.38 5.74 12.74
N PHE A 2 -8.01 4.86 11.82
CA PHE A 2 -6.91 5.09 10.87
C PHE A 2 -7.50 5.59 9.54
N GLN A 3 -6.78 6.50 8.87
CA GLN A 3 -7.07 6.94 7.51
C GLN A 3 -5.88 6.56 6.64
N VAL A 4 -6.11 5.75 5.61
CA VAL A 4 -5.08 5.35 4.66
C VAL A 4 -5.12 6.29 3.47
N GLU A 5 -3.97 6.88 3.11
CA GLU A 5 -3.86 7.81 1.98
C GLU A 5 -2.70 7.41 1.06
N ILE A 6 -2.94 7.48 -0.24
CA ILE A 6 -1.88 7.38 -1.25
C ILE A 6 -1.25 8.77 -1.38
N ARG A 7 0.06 8.88 -1.18
CA ARG A 7 0.77 10.17 -1.34
C ARG A 7 1.92 10.15 -2.33
N GLY A 8 2.21 8.98 -2.91
CA GLY A 8 3.26 8.87 -3.92
C GLY A 8 3.03 7.65 -4.80
N LEU A 9 3.24 7.85 -6.09
CA LEU A 9 3.16 6.83 -7.13
C LEU A 9 4.45 6.91 -7.94
N GLU A 10 5.18 5.81 -8.00
CA GLU A 10 6.32 5.68 -8.91
C GLU A 10 5.91 4.78 -10.07
N GLU A 11 5.46 5.41 -11.15
CA GLU A 11 4.80 4.77 -12.31
C GLU A 11 5.78 4.38 -13.43
N ALA A 12 7.08 4.55 -13.21
CA ALA A 12 8.06 4.56 -14.28
C ALA A 12 8.12 3.24 -15.07
N GLN A 13 8.09 2.08 -14.40
CA GLN A 13 8.14 0.75 -15.03
C GLN A 13 7.53 -0.31 -14.09
N HIS A 14 6.92 -1.36 -14.64
CA HIS A 14 6.45 -2.51 -13.86
C HIS A 14 7.64 -3.22 -13.15
N PRO A 15 7.49 -3.66 -11.88
CA PRO A 15 6.32 -3.53 -11.02
C PRO A 15 6.08 -2.09 -10.53
N PHE A 16 4.81 -1.69 -10.37
CA PHE A 16 4.47 -0.38 -9.83
C PHE A 16 4.81 -0.32 -8.34
N TYR A 17 5.54 0.72 -7.95
CA TYR A 17 5.80 1.01 -6.55
C TYR A 17 4.75 2.01 -6.07
N ILE A 18 3.89 1.57 -5.16
CA ILE A 18 2.81 2.39 -4.62
C ILE A 18 3.17 2.74 -3.19
N ILE A 19 3.40 4.02 -2.93
CA ILE A 19 3.76 4.52 -1.61
C ILE A 19 2.47 4.94 -0.92
N VAL A 20 2.10 4.19 0.12
CA VAL A 20 0.89 4.44 0.90
C VAL A 20 1.27 4.87 2.31
N TYR A 21 0.61 5.91 2.79
CA TYR A 21 0.79 6.44 4.13
C TYR A 21 -0.43 6.07 4.98
N GLY A 22 -0.17 5.47 6.15
CA GLY A 22 -1.18 5.32 7.20
C GLY A 22 -1.16 6.56 8.09
N ILE A 23 -2.22 7.37 8.04
CA ILE A 23 -2.41 8.54 8.89
C ILE A 23 -3.27 8.15 10.08
N MET A 24 -2.75 8.38 11.29
CA MET A 24 -3.56 8.28 12.51
C MET A 24 -4.35 9.58 12.72
N GLN A 25 -5.55 9.45 13.29
CA GLN A 25 -6.51 10.54 13.54
C GLN A 25 -5.95 11.80 14.24
N ASP A 26 -4.79 11.69 14.89
CA ASP A 26 -4.17 12.76 15.68
C ASP A 26 -3.27 13.68 14.83
N GLY A 27 -3.26 13.51 13.50
CA GLY A 27 -2.41 14.28 12.58
C GLY A 27 -0.94 13.86 12.58
N ASN A 28 -0.57 12.87 13.40
CA ASN A 28 0.75 12.26 13.38
C ASN A 28 0.83 11.22 12.26
N GLU A 29 1.70 11.47 11.28
CA GLU A 29 2.10 10.49 10.27
C GLU A 29 2.96 9.42 10.93
N TRP A 30 2.43 8.21 11.08
CA TRP A 30 3.10 7.14 11.80
C TRP A 30 3.72 6.08 10.90
N LEU A 31 3.18 5.90 9.70
CA LEU A 31 3.62 4.81 8.84
C LEU A 31 3.72 5.25 7.38
N GLN A 32 4.96 5.43 6.92
CA GLN A 32 5.32 5.36 5.52
C GLN A 32 5.49 3.87 5.19
N SER A 33 4.50 3.25 4.53
CA SER A 33 4.63 1.87 4.04
C SER A 33 4.77 1.91 2.53
N VAL A 34 5.90 1.42 2.02
CA VAL A 34 6.03 1.19 0.58
C VAL A 34 5.59 -0.24 0.32
N ALA A 35 4.57 -0.43 -0.52
CA ALA A 35 4.27 -1.75 -1.04
C ALA A 35 4.26 -1.69 -2.56
N ARG A 36 4.80 -2.74 -3.18
CA ARG A 36 4.80 -2.86 -4.63
C ARG A 36 3.58 -3.64 -5.09
N PHE A 37 2.92 -3.13 -6.11
CA PHE A 37 1.92 -3.87 -6.85
C PHE A 37 2.60 -4.59 -8.01
N VAL A 38 2.44 -5.91 -8.03
CA VAL A 38 2.94 -6.77 -9.09
C VAL A 38 1.75 -7.29 -9.86
N ASN A 39 1.60 -6.86 -11.12
CA ASN A 39 0.66 -7.48 -12.02
C ASN A 39 1.26 -8.81 -12.51
N THR A 40 0.55 -9.91 -12.30
CA THR A 40 0.95 -11.25 -12.75
C THR A 40 -0.08 -11.78 -13.72
N ASN A 41 0.26 -12.83 -14.46
CA ASN A 41 -0.70 -13.52 -15.36
C ASN A 41 -1.91 -14.12 -14.62
N GLN A 42 -1.89 -14.14 -13.28
CA GLN A 42 -2.97 -14.62 -12.41
C GLN A 42 -3.69 -13.47 -11.68
N GLY A 43 -3.37 -12.21 -12.00
CA GLY A 43 -3.93 -11.01 -11.39
C GLY A 43 -2.90 -10.18 -10.61
N GLY A 44 -3.37 -9.11 -9.98
CA GLY A 44 -2.57 -8.19 -9.18
C GLY A 44 -2.29 -8.71 -7.77
N LYS A 45 -1.04 -8.59 -7.32
CA LYS A 45 -0.60 -8.95 -5.97
C LYS A 45 0.13 -7.78 -5.30
N VAL A 46 -0.12 -7.57 -4.02
CA VAL A 46 0.62 -6.61 -3.18
C VAL A 46 1.78 -7.31 -2.49
N GLN A 47 2.93 -6.64 -2.47
CA GLN A 47 4.08 -7.08 -1.70
C GLN A 47 4.58 -5.93 -0.84
N PHE A 48 4.36 -6.06 0.47
CA PHE A 48 4.90 -5.16 1.49
C PHE A 48 6.42 -5.32 1.60
N LEU A 49 7.12 -4.23 1.86
CA LEU A 49 8.50 -4.32 2.34
C LEU A 49 8.49 -4.87 3.78
N GLU A 50 9.35 -5.86 4.07
CA GLU A 50 9.40 -6.52 5.38
C GLU A 50 9.50 -5.57 6.59
N PRO A 51 10.30 -4.47 6.55
CA PRO A 51 10.37 -3.53 7.67
C PRO A 51 9.03 -2.87 7.97
N ASP A 52 8.22 -2.60 6.94
CA ASP A 52 6.95 -1.89 7.08
C ASP A 52 5.87 -2.84 7.57
N LEU A 53 5.87 -4.09 7.08
CA LEU A 53 4.99 -5.14 7.59
C LEU A 53 5.22 -5.39 9.10
N LYS A 54 6.49 -5.47 9.53
CA LYS A 54 6.83 -5.66 10.95
C LYS A 54 6.35 -4.50 11.82
N LYS A 55 6.49 -3.25 11.36
CA LYS A 55 5.99 -2.08 12.07
C LYS A 55 4.47 -2.13 12.23
N MET A 56 3.75 -2.44 11.16
CA MET A 56 2.28 -2.55 11.22
C MET A 56 1.83 -3.65 12.17
N GLN A 57 2.46 -4.83 12.13
CA GLN A 57 2.13 -5.96 13.00
C GLN A 57 2.30 -5.67 14.50
N GLN A 58 3.12 -4.68 14.87
CA GLN A 58 3.34 -4.28 16.27
C GLN A 58 2.28 -3.31 16.80
N LEU A 59 1.38 -2.81 15.95
CA LEU A 59 0.30 -1.91 16.35
C LEU A 59 -0.88 -2.70 16.91
N GLU A 60 -1.59 -2.11 17.87
CA GLU A 60 -2.80 -2.67 18.48
C GLU A 60 -3.86 -3.07 17.43
N ASN A 61 -3.99 -2.26 16.36
CA ASN A 61 -4.89 -2.51 15.24
C ASN A 61 -4.13 -2.84 13.94
N GLY A 62 -2.95 -3.45 14.07
CA GLY A 62 -2.02 -3.69 12.97
C GLY A 62 -2.59 -4.50 11.81
N ILE A 63 -3.39 -5.52 12.11
CA ILE A 63 -4.03 -6.38 11.10
C ILE A 63 -5.04 -5.60 10.27
N GLU A 64 -5.86 -4.76 10.90
CA GLU A 64 -6.83 -3.93 10.20
C GLU A 64 -6.14 -2.93 9.26
N LEU A 65 -5.06 -2.31 9.74
CA LEU A 65 -4.23 -1.40 8.95
C LEU A 65 -3.60 -2.11 7.75
N ILE A 66 -3.03 -3.31 7.93
CA ILE A 66 -2.44 -4.11 6.83
C ILE A 66 -3.50 -4.39 5.76
N ASN A 67 -4.69 -4.81 6.18
CA ASN A 67 -5.77 -5.12 5.24
C ASN A 67 -6.23 -3.87 4.47
N GLN A 68 -6.37 -2.72 5.14
CA GLN A 68 -6.75 -1.48 4.48
C GLN A 68 -5.69 -1.03 3.47
N VAL A 69 -4.41 -1.05 3.86
CA VAL A 69 -3.30 -0.69 2.95
C VAL A 69 -3.24 -1.66 1.76
N GLU A 70 -3.44 -2.97 1.98
CA GLU A 70 -3.46 -3.95 0.89
C GLU A 70 -4.58 -3.64 -0.12
N GLN A 71 -5.81 -3.38 0.35
CA GLN A 71 -6.93 -3.06 -0.54
C GLN A 71 -6.67 -1.79 -1.34
N THR A 72 -6.20 -0.73 -0.68
CA THR A 72 -5.87 0.54 -1.36
C THR A 72 -4.83 0.33 -2.46
N ILE A 73 -3.79 -0.47 -2.21
CA ILE A 73 -2.73 -0.74 -3.20
C ILE A 73 -3.23 -1.65 -4.32
N LEU A 74 -4.11 -2.62 -4.03
CA LEU A 74 -4.73 -3.46 -5.05
C LEU A 74 -5.61 -2.66 -5.99
N GLU A 75 -6.46 -1.79 -5.46
CA GLU A 75 -7.35 -0.93 -6.23
C GLU A 75 -6.56 0.00 -7.14
N GLU A 76 -5.57 0.70 -6.56
CA GLU A 76 -4.75 1.64 -7.32
C GLU A 76 -3.88 0.93 -8.35
N GLY A 77 -3.23 -0.19 -7.99
CA GLY A 77 -2.40 -0.95 -8.92
C GLY A 77 -3.18 -1.54 -10.09
N ARG A 78 -4.45 -1.92 -9.87
CA ARG A 78 -5.36 -2.32 -10.96
C ARG A 78 -5.70 -1.16 -11.88
N ARG A 79 -5.97 0.03 -11.31
CA ARG A 79 -6.24 1.25 -12.09
C ARG A 79 -5.05 1.59 -13.00
N LEU A 80 -3.84 1.63 -12.45
CA LEU A 80 -2.61 1.91 -13.21
C LEU A 80 -2.34 0.87 -14.31
N SER A 81 -2.61 -0.41 -14.03
CA SER A 81 -2.43 -1.48 -15.03
C SER A 81 -3.42 -1.36 -16.19
N ALA A 82 -4.65 -0.93 -15.92
CA ALA A 82 -5.66 -0.68 -16.95
C ALA A 82 -5.30 0.52 -17.83
N ASP A 83 -4.72 1.58 -17.25
CA ASP A 83 -4.30 2.78 -18.00
C ASP A 83 -3.09 2.53 -18.93
N GLN A 84 -2.30 1.46 -18.71
CA GLN A 84 -1.17 1.07 -19.57
C GLN A 84 -1.50 0.03 -20.65
N SER A 85 -2.73 -0.50 -20.68
CA SER A 85 -3.20 -1.51 -21.66
C SER A 85 -3.90 -0.88 -22.85
#